data_AF-A0A4Y2I9U2-F1
#
_entry.id   AF-A0A4Y2I9U2-F1
#
_cell.length_a   1.000
_cell.length_b   1.000
_cell.length_c   1.000
_cell.angle_alpha   90.00
_cell.angle_beta   90.00
_cell.angle_gamma   90.00
#
_symmetry.space_group_name_H-M   'P 1'
#
loop_
_entity.id
_entity.type
_entity.pdbx_description
1 polymer ?
#
loop_
_entity_poly.entity_id
_entity_poly.type
_entity_poly.pdbx_seq_one_letter_code
_entity_poly.pdbx_strand_id
1 'polypeptide(L)'
;MFATTRFFVAFGLNGLCTVSYVLLMEIIGSKQRSFYGVAFHLGWCVGFVCFPGVVWLLRDWFWIQMAITTPLVVLLLTCWLIPESPRWLISQGRIKEAEKIVTKATKTNGNYLSNIDARLKMMMETRKVHESKSESGTILDLFRTPGLWQMTLIIYFTWFSGLFVYYGLSYNTNELAGDPFVNFALSGAVEFPAYFLTMFAIYSKGRKIPMVITTGIGGLACLLTYPLPSDSWLTTALSMIGKFCITAAVAIAFVFTAEIFP
;
A
#
# COMPACT_ATOMS: atom_id res chain seq x y z
N MET A 1 25.02 13.14 10.94
CA MET A 1 25.19 11.69 10.68
C MET A 1 23.88 10.93 10.81
N PHE A 2 23.20 10.96 11.97
CA PHE A 2 21.93 10.24 12.19
C PHE A 2 20.81 10.57 11.18
N ALA A 3 20.54 11.86 10.94
CA ALA A 3 19.50 12.29 9.99
C ALA A 3 19.79 11.81 8.56
N THR A 4 21.05 11.92 8.11
CA THR A 4 21.50 11.45 6.80
C THR A 4 21.32 9.93 6.64
N THR A 5 21.71 9.14 7.65
CA THR A 5 21.49 7.68 7.61
C THR A 5 20.00 7.32 7.62
N ARG A 6 19.17 8.05 8.38
CA ARG A 6 17.71 7.85 8.41
C ARG A 6 17.06 8.20 7.07
N PHE A 7 17.56 9.21 6.38
CA PHE A 7 17.11 9.56 5.03
C PHE A 7 17.33 8.40 4.06
N PHE A 8 18.53 7.82 4.00
CA PHE A 8 18.81 6.69 3.11
C PHE A 8 18.00 5.44 3.46
N VAL A 9 17.82 5.16 4.75
CA VAL A 9 16.95 4.05 5.21
C VAL A 9 15.52 4.28 4.76
N ALA A 10 14.97 5.48 4.94
CA ALA A 10 13.60 5.81 4.52
C ALA A 10 13.43 5.76 2.99
N PHE A 11 14.42 6.25 2.24
CA PHE A 11 14.44 6.18 0.78
C PHE A 11 14.41 4.73 0.28
N GLY A 12 15.30 3.88 0.82
CA GLY A 12 15.35 2.45 0.48
C GLY A 12 14.06 1.71 0.84
N LEU A 13 13.49 1.98 2.02
CA LEU A 13 12.25 1.34 2.48
C LEU A 13 11.06 1.70 1.59
N ASN A 14 10.87 2.97 1.24
CA ASN A 14 9.77 3.39 0.37
C ASN A 14 9.91 2.80 -1.05
N GLY A 15 11.13 2.79 -1.60
CA GLY A 15 11.41 2.15 -2.87
C GLY A 15 11.08 0.66 -2.85
N LEU A 16 11.54 -0.05 -1.81
CA LEU A 16 11.26 -1.48 -1.63
C LEU A 16 9.75 -1.76 -1.53
N CYS A 17 9.02 -1.01 -0.69
CA CYS A 17 7.58 -1.18 -0.53
C CYS A 17 6.82 -0.98 -1.85
N THR A 18 7.19 0.05 -2.60
CA THR A 18 6.55 0.39 -3.89
C THR A 18 6.78 -0.71 -4.92
N VAL A 19 8.04 -1.13 -5.11
CA VAL A 19 8.41 -2.18 -6.07
C VAL A 19 7.76 -3.52 -5.68
N SER A 20 7.76 -3.85 -4.39
CA SER A 20 7.15 -5.10 -3.90
C SER A 20 5.64 -5.14 -4.15
N TYR A 21 4.95 -4.02 -3.92
CA TYR A 21 3.51 -3.91 -4.20
C TYR A 21 3.20 -4.03 -5.69
N VAL A 22 3.97 -3.36 -6.55
CA VAL A 22 3.81 -3.45 -8.00
C VAL A 22 4.05 -4.88 -8.49
N LEU A 23 5.15 -5.51 -8.07
CA LEU A 23 5.47 -6.89 -8.44
C LEU A 23 4.34 -7.85 -8.05
N LEU A 24 3.81 -7.71 -6.83
CA LEU A 24 2.66 -8.48 -6.35
C LEU A 24 1.43 -8.32 -7.26
N MET A 25 1.11 -7.08 -7.65
CA MET A 25 -0.03 -6.78 -8.52
C MET A 25 0.12 -7.30 -9.95
N GLU A 26 1.35 -7.37 -10.44
CA GLU A 26 1.65 -7.85 -11.79
C GLU A 26 1.62 -9.37 -11.92
N ILE A 27 2.03 -10.09 -10.87
CA ILE A 27 1.99 -11.56 -10.82
C ILE A 27 0.54 -12.05 -10.65
N ILE A 28 -0.28 -11.30 -9.91
CA ILE A 28 -1.62 -11.73 -9.53
C ILE A 28 -2.65 -11.43 -10.63
N GLY A 29 -3.57 -12.38 -10.82
CA GLY A 29 -4.68 -12.26 -11.77
C GLY A 29 -5.67 -11.17 -11.37
N SER A 30 -6.26 -10.51 -12.36
CA SER A 30 -7.16 -9.34 -12.18
C SER A 30 -8.28 -9.54 -11.15
N LYS A 31 -8.86 -10.74 -11.06
CA LYS A 31 -9.94 -11.06 -10.10
C LYS A 31 -9.52 -11.02 -8.64
N GLN A 32 -8.25 -11.31 -8.34
CA GLN A 32 -7.75 -11.43 -6.96
C GLN A 32 -6.90 -10.23 -6.52
N ARG A 33 -6.63 -9.26 -7.41
CA ARG A 33 -5.79 -8.09 -7.11
C ARG A 33 -6.26 -7.31 -5.89
N SER A 34 -7.56 -7.03 -5.78
CA SER A 34 -8.10 -6.27 -4.65
C SER A 34 -7.85 -6.98 -3.31
N PHE A 35 -7.99 -8.31 -3.26
CA PHE A 35 -7.72 -9.08 -2.04
C PHE A 35 -6.24 -9.02 -1.64
N TYR A 36 -5.34 -9.36 -2.57
CA TYR A 36 -3.91 -9.40 -2.25
C TYR A 36 -3.29 -8.01 -2.06
N GLY A 37 -3.84 -6.97 -2.69
CA GLY A 37 -3.45 -5.59 -2.41
C GLY A 37 -3.75 -5.16 -1.00
N VAL A 38 -4.94 -5.51 -0.50
CA VAL A 38 -5.28 -5.27 0.90
C VAL A 38 -4.44 -6.15 1.83
N ALA A 39 -4.20 -7.42 1.46
CA ALA A 39 -3.38 -8.34 2.24
C ALA A 39 -1.92 -7.85 2.41
N PHE A 40 -1.36 -7.15 1.41
CA PHE A 40 -0.03 -6.53 1.51
C PHE A 40 0.05 -5.56 2.69
N HIS A 41 -1.01 -4.78 2.93
CA HIS A 41 -1.06 -3.83 4.04
C HIS A 41 -1.21 -4.51 5.42
N LEU A 42 -1.66 -5.77 5.48
CA LEU A 42 -1.71 -6.50 6.76
C LEU A 42 -0.29 -6.72 7.32
N GLY A 43 0.72 -6.88 6.46
CA GLY A 43 2.12 -6.98 6.90
C GLY A 43 2.59 -5.71 7.63
N TRP A 44 2.15 -4.54 7.15
CA TRP A 44 2.40 -3.26 7.82
C TRP A 44 1.76 -3.23 9.22
N CYS A 45 0.50 -3.67 9.33
CA CYS A 45 -0.22 -3.71 10.61
C CYS A 45 0.47 -4.62 11.64
N VAL A 46 0.90 -5.81 11.20
CA VAL A 46 1.63 -6.76 12.07
C VAL A 46 2.89 -6.11 12.61
N GLY A 47 3.68 -5.46 11.74
CA GLY A 47 4.86 -4.72 12.18
C GLY A 47 4.52 -3.64 13.21
N PHE A 48 3.46 -2.86 12.96
CA PHE A 48 3.02 -1.77 13.82
C PHE A 48 2.59 -2.25 15.22
N VAL A 49 1.84 -3.36 15.30
CA VAL A 49 1.38 -3.93 16.58
C VAL A 49 2.51 -4.62 17.35
N CYS A 50 3.42 -5.31 16.66
CA CYS A 50 4.54 -5.99 17.31
C CYS A 50 5.62 -5.02 17.79
N PHE A 51 5.76 -3.86 17.14
CA PHE A 51 6.85 -2.91 17.39
C PHE A 51 6.94 -2.43 18.86
N PRO A 52 5.85 -2.00 19.54
CA PRO A 52 5.88 -1.68 20.96
C PRO A 52 6.43 -2.81 21.85
N GLY A 53 6.08 -4.06 21.55
CA GLY A 53 6.59 -5.22 22.28
C GLY A 53 8.09 -5.40 22.14
N VAL A 54 8.63 -5.21 20.93
CA VAL A 54 10.09 -5.25 20.68
C VAL A 54 10.81 -4.13 21.44
N VAL A 55 10.25 -2.91 21.41
CA VAL A 55 10.81 -1.75 22.12
C VAL A 55 10.78 -1.99 23.64
N TRP A 56 9.68 -2.54 24.16
CA TRP A 56 9.52 -2.82 25.58
C TRP A 56 10.51 -3.86 26.11
N LEU A 57 10.82 -4.88 25.30
CA LEU A 57 11.77 -5.95 25.63
C LEU A 57 13.23 -5.49 25.53
N LEU A 58 13.60 -4.84 24.43
CA LEU A 58 15.00 -4.57 24.12
C LEU A 58 15.51 -3.28 24.77
N ARG A 59 14.64 -2.26 24.95
CA ARG A 59 14.86 -0.93 25.57
C ARG A 59 16.03 -0.07 25.04
N ASP A 60 17.06 -0.69 24.48
CA ASP A 60 18.23 -0.11 23.84
C ASP A 60 17.99 0.08 22.35
N TRP A 61 18.22 1.31 21.88
CA TRP A 61 18.02 1.71 20.49
C TRP A 61 18.83 0.86 19.48
N PHE A 62 20.04 0.42 19.87
CA PHE A 62 20.90 -0.39 19.02
C PHE A 62 20.28 -1.77 18.75
N TRP A 63 19.85 -2.46 19.81
CA TRP A 63 19.21 -3.77 19.70
C TRP A 63 17.86 -3.69 18.99
N ILE A 64 17.10 -2.61 19.23
CA ILE A 64 15.86 -2.34 18.48
C ILE A 64 16.16 -2.20 16.98
N GLN A 65 17.19 -1.43 16.61
CA GLN A 65 17.58 -1.26 15.20
C GLN A 65 18.03 -2.59 14.57
N MET A 66 18.80 -3.41 15.30
CA MET A 66 19.21 -4.75 14.85
C MET A 66 18.00 -5.68 14.65
N ALA A 67 17.04 -5.68 15.57
CA ALA A 67 15.84 -6.50 15.49
C ALA A 67 14.97 -6.16 14.26
N ILE A 68 14.86 -4.88 13.89
CA ILE A 68 14.08 -4.44 12.72
C ILE A 68 14.82 -4.72 11.40
N THR A 69 16.16 -4.58 11.40
CA THR A 69 16.96 -4.74 10.18
C THR A 69 17.23 -6.20 9.82
N THR A 70 17.29 -7.10 10.81
CA THR A 70 17.60 -8.52 10.59
C THR A 70 16.61 -9.21 9.65
N PRO A 71 15.27 -9.07 9.79
CA PRO A 71 14.31 -9.63 8.84
C PRO A 71 14.51 -9.14 7.40
N LEU A 72 14.91 -7.86 7.23
CA LEU A 72 15.15 -7.28 5.91
C LEU A 72 16.39 -7.90 5.24
N VAL A 73 17.44 -8.19 6.01
CA VAL A 73 18.63 -8.89 5.51
C VAL A 73 18.28 -10.31 5.07
N VAL A 74 17.47 -11.03 5.85
CA VAL A 74 16.99 -12.37 5.47
C VAL A 74 16.19 -12.31 4.16
N LEU A 75 15.28 -11.33 4.03
CA LEU A 75 14.53 -11.12 2.79
C LEU A 75 15.46 -10.87 1.60
N LEU A 76 16.49 -10.06 1.77
CA LEU A 76 17.49 -9.77 0.74
C LEU A 76 18.27 -11.02 0.33
N LEU A 77 18.61 -11.90 1.26
CA LEU A 77 19.25 -13.18 0.95
C LEU A 77 18.30 -14.12 0.18
N THR A 78 16.99 -14.02 0.42
CA THR A 78 15.98 -14.84 -0.26
C THR A 78 15.41 -14.22 -1.53
N CYS A 79 15.85 -13.03 -1.96
CA CYS A 79 15.25 -12.31 -3.08
C CYS A 79 15.30 -13.10 -4.40
N TRP A 80 16.32 -13.96 -4.56
CA TRP A 80 16.54 -14.84 -5.71
C TRP A 80 15.43 -15.89 -5.89
N LEU A 81 14.62 -16.15 -4.86
CA LEU A 81 13.49 -17.09 -4.91
C LEU A 81 12.24 -16.44 -5.53
N ILE A 82 12.16 -15.11 -5.56
CA ILE A 82 11.00 -14.37 -6.05
C ILE A 82 11.03 -14.36 -7.58
N PRO A 83 9.96 -14.80 -8.27
CA PRO A 83 9.90 -14.77 -9.72
C PRO A 83 9.79 -13.33 -10.23
N GLU A 84 10.39 -13.08 -11.39
CA GLU A 84 10.26 -11.80 -12.11
C GLU A 84 8.83 -11.57 -12.61
N SER A 85 8.46 -10.30 -12.80
CA SER A 85 7.13 -9.95 -13.31
C SER A 85 6.88 -10.49 -14.73
N PRO A 86 5.83 -11.32 -14.95
CA PRO A 86 5.47 -11.78 -16.30
C PRO A 86 5.14 -10.63 -17.24
N ARG A 87 4.54 -9.55 -16.74
CA ARG A 87 4.16 -8.38 -17.53
C ARG A 87 5.37 -7.58 -17.99
N TRP A 88 6.36 -7.43 -17.11
CA TRP A 88 7.63 -6.81 -17.45
C TRP A 88 8.42 -7.67 -18.45
N LEU A 89 8.46 -8.99 -18.28
CA LEU A 89 9.12 -9.88 -19.23
C LEU A 89 8.50 -9.80 -20.64
N ILE A 90 7.16 -9.69 -20.73
CA ILE A 90 6.47 -9.48 -22.02
C ILE A 90 6.85 -8.11 -22.63
N SER A 91 6.97 -7.06 -21.81
CA SER A 91 7.36 -5.72 -22.28
C SER A 91 8.78 -5.71 -22.87
N GLN A 92 9.69 -6.49 -22.28
CA GLN A 92 11.06 -6.67 -22.76
C GLN A 92 11.18 -7.69 -23.92
N GLY A 93 10.07 -8.27 -24.38
CA GLY A 93 10.05 -9.30 -25.43
C GLY A 93 10.58 -10.67 -25.02
N ARG A 94 10.79 -10.92 -23.71
CA ARG A 94 11.25 -12.19 -23.13
C ARG A 94 10.09 -13.17 -22.91
N ILE A 95 9.38 -13.53 -23.98
CA ILE A 95 8.12 -14.29 -23.92
C ILE A 95 8.30 -15.70 -23.34
N LYS A 96 9.39 -16.39 -23.70
CA LYS A 96 9.67 -17.76 -23.20
C LYS A 96 9.82 -17.83 -21.68
N GLU A 97 10.39 -16.78 -21.09
CA GLU A 97 10.56 -16.72 -19.63
C GLU A 97 9.24 -16.42 -18.93
N ALA A 98 8.45 -15.48 -19.49
CA ALA A 98 7.11 -15.20 -19.01
C ALA A 98 6.22 -16.46 -19.07
N GLU A 99 6.30 -17.23 -20.17
CA GLU A 99 5.59 -18.49 -20.34
C GLU A 99 5.98 -19.51 -19.28
N LYS A 100 7.27 -19.67 -18.99
CA LYS A 100 7.77 -20.58 -17.95
C LYS A 100 7.20 -20.24 -16.58
N ILE A 101 7.16 -18.96 -16.21
CA ILE A 101 6.63 -18.49 -14.93
C ILE A 101 5.12 -18.74 -14.85
N VAL A 102 4.37 -18.33 -15.89
CA VAL A 102 2.90 -18.50 -15.94
C VAL A 102 2.53 -19.98 -15.94
N THR A 103 3.25 -20.82 -16.68
CA THR A 103 3.01 -22.28 -16.73
C THR A 103 3.27 -22.94 -15.38
N LYS A 104 4.31 -22.52 -14.66
CA LYS A 104 4.56 -23.02 -13.29
C LYS A 104 3.43 -22.61 -12.34
N ALA A 105 2.96 -21.37 -12.43
CA ALA A 105 1.86 -20.86 -11.62
C ALA A 105 0.52 -21.58 -11.92
N THR A 106 0.17 -21.78 -13.18
CA THR A 106 -1.07 -22.46 -13.59
C THR A 106 -1.08 -23.94 -13.21
N LYS A 107 0.06 -24.63 -13.32
CA LYS A 107 0.22 -26.01 -12.82
C LYS A 107 0.02 -26.10 -11.32
N THR A 108 0.60 -25.17 -10.56
CA THR A 108 0.46 -25.13 -9.09
C THR A 108 -0.98 -24.81 -8.67
N ASN A 109 -1.68 -23.96 -9.42
CA ASN A 109 -3.06 -23.58 -9.17
C ASN A 109 -4.10 -24.58 -9.70
N GLY A 110 -3.69 -25.70 -10.31
CA GLY A 110 -4.58 -26.72 -10.87
C GLY A 110 -5.36 -26.30 -12.14
N ASN A 111 -5.17 -25.08 -12.64
CA ASN A 111 -5.87 -24.53 -13.80
C ASN A 111 -4.93 -24.49 -15.01
N TYR A 112 -4.70 -25.65 -15.64
CA TYR A 112 -3.88 -25.74 -16.83
C TYR A 112 -4.52 -24.98 -18.00
N LEU A 113 -3.94 -23.83 -18.35
CA LEU A 113 -4.32 -23.09 -19.54
C LEU A 113 -3.64 -23.74 -20.75
N SER A 114 -4.44 -24.20 -21.72
CA SER A 114 -3.92 -24.53 -23.05
C SER A 114 -3.59 -23.25 -23.83
N ASN A 115 -2.57 -23.30 -24.69
CA ASN A 115 -2.13 -22.18 -25.55
C ASN A 115 -1.72 -20.90 -24.79
N ILE A 116 -1.00 -21.03 -23.66
CA ILE A 116 -0.42 -19.88 -22.93
C ILE A 116 0.45 -19.04 -23.88
N ASP A 117 1.25 -19.70 -24.70
CA ASP A 117 2.17 -19.08 -25.64
C ASP A 117 1.47 -18.16 -26.66
N ALA A 118 0.33 -18.61 -27.22
CA ALA A 118 -0.47 -17.82 -28.15
C ALA A 118 -1.15 -16.63 -27.45
N ARG A 119 -1.63 -16.81 -26.21
CA ARG A 119 -2.24 -15.72 -25.42
C ARG A 119 -1.22 -14.66 -25.03
N LEU A 120 -0.01 -15.05 -24.65
CA LEU A 120 1.07 -14.12 -24.33
C LEU A 120 1.52 -13.35 -25.57
N LYS A 121 1.61 -14.00 -26.73
CA LYS A 121 1.90 -13.32 -28.01
C LYS A 121 0.81 -12.32 -28.39
N MET A 122 -0.48 -12.68 -28.26
CA MET A 122 -1.57 -11.73 -28.50
C MET A 122 -1.55 -10.53 -27.54
N MET A 123 -1.19 -10.73 -26.26
CA MET A 123 -0.99 -9.62 -25.32
C MET A 123 0.16 -8.70 -25.76
N MET A 124 1.27 -9.27 -26.24
CA MET A 124 2.41 -8.50 -26.76
C MET A 124 2.03 -7.72 -28.03
N GLU A 125 1.29 -8.33 -28.96
CA GLU A 125 0.86 -7.68 -30.21
C GLU A 125 -0.15 -6.56 -29.93
N THR A 126 -1.14 -6.81 -29.07
CA THR A 126 -2.11 -5.78 -28.63
C THR A 126 -1.39 -4.58 -28.01
N ARG A 127 -0.36 -4.85 -27.19
CA ARG A 127 0.45 -3.82 -26.56
C ARG A 127 1.31 -3.07 -27.57
N LYS A 128 1.98 -3.75 -28.51
CA LYS A 128 2.77 -3.12 -29.57
C LYS A 128 1.92 -2.20 -30.44
N VAL A 129 0.67 -2.58 -30.74
CA VAL A 129 -0.29 -1.72 -31.45
C VAL A 129 -0.68 -0.50 -30.63
N HIS A 130 -0.69 -0.60 -29.30
CA HIS A 130 -0.94 0.52 -28.40
C HIS A 130 0.29 1.43 -28.29
N GLU A 131 1.48 0.88 -28.09
CA GLU A 131 2.76 1.61 -28.03
C GLU A 131 3.15 2.23 -29.38
N SER A 132 2.75 1.64 -30.51
CA SER A 132 2.94 2.27 -31.83
C SER A 132 1.97 3.43 -32.08
N LYS A 133 0.89 3.52 -31.28
CA LYS A 133 -0.12 4.58 -31.36
C LYS A 133 0.05 5.65 -30.27
N SER A 134 0.70 5.34 -29.16
CA SER A 134 1.04 6.28 -28.09
C SER A 134 2.55 6.56 -28.11
N GLU A 135 2.95 7.79 -28.40
CA GLU A 135 4.29 8.25 -28.03
C GLU A 135 4.50 7.96 -26.53
N SER A 136 5.70 7.51 -26.15
CA SER A 136 6.03 7.20 -24.76
C SER A 136 5.64 8.38 -23.85
N GLY A 137 4.55 8.23 -23.10
CA GLY A 137 3.97 9.31 -22.32
C GLY A 137 4.99 9.86 -21.33
N THR A 138 5.33 11.14 -21.48
CA THR A 138 6.19 11.84 -20.53
C THR A 138 5.33 12.32 -19.36
N ILE A 139 5.90 12.52 -18.17
CA ILE A 139 5.19 13.10 -17.01
C ILE A 139 4.50 14.43 -17.37
N LEU A 140 5.06 15.16 -18.34
CA LEU A 140 4.48 16.40 -18.88
C LEU A 140 3.19 16.18 -19.66
N ASP A 141 2.97 15.01 -20.25
CA ASP A 141 1.75 14.68 -21.00
C ASP A 141 0.55 14.48 -20.07
N LEU A 142 0.78 14.09 -18.80
CA LEU A 142 -0.26 14.07 -17.76
C LEU A 142 -0.91 15.45 -17.57
N PHE A 143 -0.12 16.52 -17.73
CA PHE A 143 -0.57 17.90 -17.61
C PHE A 143 -1.11 18.47 -18.93
N ARG A 144 -0.78 17.83 -20.06
CA ARG A 144 -1.11 18.29 -21.41
C ARG A 144 -2.46 17.74 -21.90
N THR A 145 -2.85 16.54 -21.44
CA THR A 145 -4.14 15.95 -21.78
C THR A 145 -5.28 16.64 -21.01
N PRO A 146 -6.30 17.22 -21.70
CA PRO A 146 -7.43 17.87 -21.04
C PRO A 146 -8.21 16.88 -20.17
N GLY A 147 -8.46 17.25 -18.91
CA GLY A 147 -9.15 16.43 -17.91
C GLY A 147 -8.24 15.52 -17.07
N LEU A 148 -7.17 14.97 -17.65
CA LEU A 148 -6.23 14.10 -16.92
C LEU A 148 -5.46 14.86 -15.83
N TRP A 149 -5.10 16.11 -16.09
CA TRP A 149 -4.41 16.97 -15.13
C TRP A 149 -5.29 17.27 -13.90
N GLN A 150 -6.61 17.44 -14.08
CA GLN A 150 -7.56 17.68 -12.98
C GLN A 150 -7.68 16.43 -12.10
N MET A 151 -7.84 15.26 -12.72
CA MET A 151 -7.86 13.99 -11.99
C MET A 151 -6.56 13.76 -11.22
N THR A 152 -5.42 14.03 -11.86
CA THR A 152 -4.09 13.91 -11.26
C THR A 152 -3.94 14.80 -10.03
N LEU A 153 -4.33 16.08 -10.12
CA LEU A 153 -4.29 17.00 -8.98
C LEU A 153 -5.20 16.56 -7.83
N ILE A 154 -6.41 16.10 -8.14
CA ILE A 154 -7.35 15.60 -7.12
C ILE A 154 -6.77 14.38 -6.40
N ILE A 155 -6.14 13.46 -7.14
CA ILE A 155 -5.49 12.27 -6.56
C ILE A 155 -4.33 12.69 -5.67
N TYR A 156 -3.44 13.58 -6.13
CA TYR A 156 -2.32 14.06 -5.33
C TYR A 156 -2.77 14.77 -4.05
N PHE A 157 -3.80 15.62 -4.14
CA PHE A 157 -4.36 16.29 -2.97
C PHE A 157 -4.97 15.28 -1.98
N THR A 158 -5.63 14.25 -2.49
CA THR A 158 -6.17 13.18 -1.65
C THR A 158 -5.05 12.39 -0.95
N TRP A 159 -3.98 12.04 -1.67
CA TRP A 159 -2.81 11.40 -1.08
C TRP A 159 -2.15 12.27 -0.01
N PHE A 160 -1.96 13.54 -0.30
CA PHE A 160 -1.36 14.49 0.62
C PHE A 160 -2.18 14.60 1.91
N SER A 161 -3.49 14.88 1.80
CA SER A 161 -4.39 14.97 2.96
C SER A 161 -4.49 13.65 3.73
N GLY A 162 -4.58 12.53 3.02
CA GLY A 162 -4.61 11.18 3.59
C GLY A 162 -3.38 10.88 4.43
N LEU A 163 -2.19 11.07 3.86
CA LEU A 163 -0.92 10.82 4.53
C LEU A 163 -0.66 11.83 5.66
N PHE A 164 -1.02 13.10 5.47
CA PHE A 164 -0.86 14.12 6.49
C PHE A 164 -1.64 13.77 7.77
N VAL A 165 -2.91 13.40 7.62
CA VAL A 165 -3.75 12.96 8.75
C VAL A 165 -3.27 11.62 9.32
N TYR A 166 -2.90 10.66 8.46
CA TYR A 166 -2.39 9.36 8.90
C TYR A 166 -1.14 9.50 9.79
N TYR A 167 -0.13 10.25 9.33
CA TYR A 167 1.09 10.47 10.11
C TYR A 167 0.85 11.39 11.31
N GLY A 168 0.00 12.41 11.18
CA GLY A 168 -0.39 13.27 12.29
C GLY A 168 -0.96 12.47 13.47
N LEU A 169 -1.93 11.57 13.19
CA LEU A 169 -2.51 10.70 14.21
C LEU A 169 -1.52 9.67 14.74
N SER A 170 -0.67 9.08 13.89
CA SER A 170 0.36 8.11 14.29
C SER A 170 1.45 8.71 15.17
N TYR A 171 1.84 9.96 14.94
CA TYR A 171 2.86 10.63 15.77
C TYR A 171 2.26 11.15 17.07
N ASN A 172 1.02 11.63 17.04
CA ASN A 172 0.31 12.09 18.23
C ASN A 172 -0.12 10.94 19.17
N THR A 173 0.02 9.68 18.74
CA THR A 173 -0.48 8.54 19.54
C THR A 173 0.23 8.40 20.89
N ASN A 174 1.46 8.92 21.01
CA ASN A 174 2.24 8.91 22.25
C ASN A 174 1.80 9.98 23.26
N GLU A 175 1.09 11.02 22.81
CA GLU A 175 0.58 12.11 23.66
C GLU A 175 -0.87 11.87 24.13
N LEU A 176 -1.50 10.80 23.66
CA LEU A 176 -2.83 10.39 24.09
C LEU A 176 -2.82 9.89 25.54
N ALA A 177 -3.93 10.08 26.23
CA ALA A 177 -4.15 9.54 27.57
C ALA A 177 -3.88 8.03 27.64
N GLY A 178 -3.17 7.58 28.67
CA GLY A 178 -2.86 6.17 28.91
C GLY A 178 -1.39 5.81 28.65
N ASP A 179 -1.12 4.53 28.46
CA ASP A 179 0.22 4.03 28.19
C ASP A 179 0.58 4.19 26.68
N PRO A 180 1.70 4.84 26.34
CA PRO A 180 2.09 5.07 24.94
C PRO A 180 2.30 3.78 24.14
N PHE A 181 2.79 2.70 24.76
CA PHE A 181 3.00 1.43 24.08
C PHE A 181 1.67 0.76 23.74
N VAL A 182 0.70 0.81 24.67
CA VAL A 182 -0.66 0.30 24.45
C VAL A 182 -1.37 1.14 23.40
N ASN A 183 -1.27 2.47 23.45
CA ASN A 183 -1.90 3.36 22.48
C ASN A 183 -1.33 3.16 21.07
N PHE A 184 -0.01 2.97 20.93
CA PHE A 184 0.62 2.65 19.64
C PHE A 184 0.18 1.27 19.12
N ALA A 185 0.16 0.25 19.99
CA ALA A 185 -0.32 -1.08 19.62
C ALA A 185 -1.79 -1.06 19.21
N LEU A 186 -2.63 -0.30 19.91
CA LEU A 186 -4.04 -0.11 19.58
C LEU A 186 -4.22 0.58 18.22
N SER A 187 -3.44 1.63 17.97
CA SER A 187 -3.43 2.35 16.68
C SER A 187 -3.12 1.41 15.51
N GLY A 188 -2.16 0.49 15.67
CA GLY A 188 -1.88 -0.56 14.70
C GLY A 188 -2.98 -1.63 14.62
N ALA A 189 -3.56 -2.01 15.76
CA ALA A 189 -4.61 -3.04 15.82
C ALA A 189 -5.89 -2.59 15.09
N VAL A 190 -6.21 -1.30 15.15
CA VAL A 190 -7.36 -0.67 14.48
C VAL A 190 -7.22 -0.69 12.95
N GLU A 191 -6.00 -0.79 12.42
CA GLU A 191 -5.80 -0.88 10.97
C GLU A 191 -6.29 -2.21 10.37
N PHE A 192 -6.19 -3.32 11.11
CA PHE A 192 -6.68 -4.63 10.65
C PHE A 192 -8.17 -4.60 10.24
N PRO A 193 -9.12 -4.26 11.14
CA PRO A 193 -10.53 -4.21 10.77
C PRO A 193 -10.82 -3.12 9.73
N ALA A 194 -10.03 -2.03 9.71
CA ALA A 194 -10.17 -0.99 8.69
C ALA A 194 -9.93 -1.57 7.29
N TYR A 195 -8.85 -2.33 7.10
CA TYR A 195 -8.53 -2.98 5.83
C TYR A 195 -9.59 -4.01 5.41
N PHE A 196 -10.07 -4.85 6.34
CA PHE A 196 -11.15 -5.81 6.04
C PHE A 196 -12.46 -5.13 5.64
N LEU A 197 -12.88 -4.09 6.39
CA LEU A 197 -14.11 -3.36 6.08
C LEU A 197 -13.99 -2.62 4.75
N THR A 198 -12.81 -2.05 4.47
CA THR A 198 -12.54 -1.35 3.21
C THR A 198 -12.68 -2.28 2.02
N MET A 199 -12.17 -3.51 2.12
CA MET A 199 -12.34 -4.52 1.08
C MET A 199 -13.83 -4.74 0.79
N PHE A 200 -14.65 -4.97 1.81
CA PHE A 200 -16.10 -5.17 1.64
C PHE A 200 -16.82 -3.92 1.07
N ALA A 201 -16.41 -2.73 1.51
CA ALA A 201 -16.97 -1.48 1.06
C ALA A 201 -16.70 -1.24 -0.45
N ILE A 202 -15.49 -1.56 -0.92
CA ILE A 202 -15.12 -1.45 -2.34
C ILE A 202 -15.97 -2.39 -3.20
N TYR A 203 -16.18 -3.64 -2.76
CA TYR A 203 -16.98 -4.62 -3.51
C TYR A 203 -18.47 -4.25 -3.58
N SER A 204 -19.03 -3.64 -2.54
CA SER A 204 -20.46 -3.36 -2.45
C SER A 204 -20.87 -2.01 -3.03
N LYS A 205 -20.14 -0.93 -2.74
CA LYS A 205 -20.53 0.46 -3.02
C LYS A 205 -19.60 1.18 -4.00
N GLY A 206 -18.67 0.46 -4.61
CA GLY A 206 -17.62 1.04 -5.45
C GLY A 206 -16.56 1.79 -4.63
N ARG A 207 -15.74 2.63 -5.29
CA ARG A 207 -14.55 3.25 -4.67
C ARG A 207 -14.81 4.65 -4.12
N LYS A 208 -15.53 5.48 -4.88
CA LYS A 208 -15.74 6.90 -4.57
C LYS A 208 -16.55 7.15 -3.29
N ILE A 209 -17.65 6.42 -3.11
CA ILE A 209 -18.56 6.64 -1.96
C ILE A 209 -17.88 6.27 -0.64
N PRO A 210 -17.25 5.08 -0.48
CA PRO A 210 -16.54 4.75 0.76
C PRO A 210 -15.43 5.74 1.08
N MET A 211 -14.73 6.26 0.06
CA MET A 211 -13.66 7.23 0.23
C MET A 211 -14.17 8.58 0.78
N VAL A 212 -15.28 9.10 0.24
CA VAL A 212 -15.88 10.34 0.76
C VAL A 212 -16.38 10.15 2.20
N ILE A 213 -17.04 9.03 2.49
CA ILE A 213 -17.56 8.73 3.82
C ILE A 213 -16.43 8.62 4.85
N THR A 214 -15.39 7.84 4.53
CA THR A 214 -14.26 7.62 5.44
C THR A 214 -13.47 8.89 5.69
N THR A 215 -13.14 9.67 4.65
CA THR A 215 -12.45 10.96 4.83
C THR A 215 -13.32 11.97 5.59
N GLY A 216 -14.63 12.00 5.33
CA GLY A 216 -15.56 12.89 6.04
C GLY A 216 -15.69 12.57 7.53
N ILE A 217 -15.90 11.28 7.87
CA ILE A 217 -15.98 10.83 9.28
C ILE A 217 -14.62 11.02 9.97
N GLY A 218 -13.52 10.69 9.30
CA GLY A 218 -12.17 10.86 9.85
C GLY A 218 -11.85 12.33 10.15
N GLY A 219 -12.20 13.24 9.24
CA GLY A 219 -12.05 14.69 9.45
C GLY A 219 -12.92 15.21 10.58
N LEU A 220 -14.19 14.78 10.66
CA LEU A 220 -15.09 15.15 11.76
C LEU A 220 -14.56 14.65 13.12
N ALA A 221 -14.04 13.42 13.17
CA ALA A 221 -13.45 12.87 14.39
C ALA A 221 -12.24 13.71 14.85
N CYS A 222 -11.38 14.15 13.93
CA CYS A 222 -10.24 15.02 14.25
C CYS A 222 -10.66 16.44 14.70
N LEU A 223 -11.78 16.97 14.19
CA LEU A 223 -12.30 18.26 14.66
C LEU A 223 -12.89 18.15 16.06
N LEU A 224 -13.59 17.05 16.35
CA LEU A 224 -14.19 16.78 17.65
C LEU A 224 -13.17 16.50 18.75
N THR A 225 -11.90 16.17 18.42
CA THR A 225 -10.83 16.07 19.42
C THR A 225 -10.33 17.41 19.94
N TYR A 226 -10.47 18.51 19.17
CA TYR A 226 -9.97 19.82 19.57
C TYR A 226 -10.57 20.40 20.88
N PRO A 227 -11.90 20.35 21.10
CA PRO A 227 -12.50 20.88 22.33
C PRO A 227 -12.32 19.99 23.57
N LEU A 228 -11.78 18.77 23.41
CA LEU A 228 -11.69 17.80 24.50
C LEU A 228 -10.35 17.92 25.25
N PRO A 229 -10.34 17.69 26.59
CA PRO A 229 -9.10 17.64 27.35
C PRO A 229 -8.26 16.41 26.95
N SER A 230 -6.94 16.58 26.91
CA SER A 230 -5.98 15.58 26.44
C SER A 230 -6.02 14.27 27.24
N ASP A 231 -6.38 14.33 28.53
CA ASP A 231 -6.42 13.18 29.44
C ASP A 231 -7.72 12.36 29.37
N SER A 232 -8.65 12.73 28.48
CA SER A 232 -9.92 12.03 28.36
C SER A 232 -9.80 10.79 27.48
N TRP A 233 -10.35 9.67 27.94
CA TRP A 233 -10.52 8.46 27.12
C TRP A 233 -11.31 8.72 25.83
N LEU A 234 -12.18 9.75 25.81
CA LEU A 234 -12.89 10.16 24.60
C LEU A 234 -11.92 10.63 23.52
N THR A 235 -10.88 11.37 23.88
CA THR A 235 -9.86 11.87 22.95
C THR A 235 -9.14 10.69 22.28
N THR A 236 -8.78 9.67 23.06
CA THR A 236 -8.21 8.42 22.54
C THR A 236 -9.20 7.69 21.63
N ALA A 237 -10.47 7.54 22.02
CA ALA A 237 -11.47 6.86 21.19
C ALA A 237 -11.72 7.58 19.85
N LEU A 238 -11.86 8.91 19.87
CA LEU A 238 -12.01 9.72 18.67
C LEU A 238 -10.76 9.68 17.77
N SER A 239 -9.57 9.70 18.35
CA SER A 239 -8.32 9.53 17.60
C SER A 239 -8.26 8.15 16.92
N MET A 240 -8.69 7.08 17.60
CA MET A 240 -8.77 5.74 17.01
C MET A 240 -9.82 5.64 15.89
N ILE A 241 -10.97 6.30 16.02
CA ILE A 241 -11.97 6.40 14.94
C ILE A 241 -11.39 7.15 13.75
N GLY A 242 -10.72 8.29 13.99
CA GLY A 242 -10.01 9.04 12.95
C GLY A 242 -8.96 8.18 12.24
N LYS A 243 -8.19 7.42 13.02
CA LYS A 243 -7.16 6.49 12.53
C LYS A 243 -7.76 5.37 11.67
N PHE A 244 -8.85 4.75 12.13
CA PHE A 244 -9.60 3.75 11.36
C PHE A 244 -10.05 4.30 10.00
N CYS A 245 -10.69 5.46 10.02
CA CYS A 245 -11.24 6.09 8.84
C CYS A 245 -10.16 6.51 7.84
N ILE A 246 -9.06 7.09 8.30
CA ILE A 246 -7.98 7.52 7.40
C ILE A 246 -7.23 6.33 6.80
N THR A 247 -7.02 5.25 7.56
CA THR A 247 -6.42 4.02 7.04
C THR A 247 -7.27 3.41 5.93
N ALA A 248 -8.61 3.39 6.12
CA ALA A 248 -9.54 2.97 5.08
C ALA A 248 -9.47 3.85 3.82
N ALA A 249 -9.44 5.18 4.00
CA ALA A 249 -9.35 6.13 2.89
C ALA A 249 -8.04 5.96 2.08
N VAL A 250 -6.90 5.80 2.75
CA VAL A 250 -5.59 5.58 2.11
C VAL A 250 -5.56 4.25 1.36
N ALA A 251 -6.14 3.19 1.93
CA ALA A 251 -6.26 1.90 1.26
C ALA A 251 -7.06 1.99 -0.05
N ILE A 252 -8.17 2.74 -0.04
CA ILE A 252 -8.96 2.99 -1.26
C ILE A 252 -8.14 3.81 -2.27
N ALA A 253 -7.38 4.81 -1.81
CA ALA A 253 -6.54 5.62 -2.68
C ALA A 253 -5.48 4.80 -3.42
N PHE A 254 -4.87 3.79 -2.78
CA PHE A 254 -3.95 2.84 -3.45
C PHE A 254 -4.62 2.12 -4.62
N VAL A 255 -5.81 1.57 -4.39
CA VAL A 255 -6.57 0.85 -5.43
C VAL A 255 -7.02 1.79 -6.54
N PHE A 256 -7.54 2.96 -6.18
CA PHE A 256 -8.05 3.94 -7.13
C PHE A 256 -6.95 4.50 -8.04
N THR A 257 -5.76 4.75 -7.50
CA THR A 257 -4.59 5.21 -8.28
C THR A 257 -4.16 4.16 -9.30
N ALA A 258 -4.11 2.88 -8.90
CA ALA A 258 -3.74 1.78 -9.79
C ALA A 258 -4.79 1.46 -10.88
N GLU A 259 -6.04 1.91 -10.71
CA GLU A 259 -7.10 1.74 -11.72
C GLU A 259 -7.17 2.94 -12.70
N ILE A 260 -6.73 4.13 -12.30
CA ILE A 260 -6.81 5.36 -13.11
C ILE A 260 -5.59 5.53 -14.01
N PHE A 261 -4.40 5.23 -13.50
CA PHE A 261 -3.18 5.34 -14.30
C PHE A 261 -2.91 4.01 -15.01
N PRO A 262 -2.64 4.04 -16.34
CA PRO A 262 -2.39 2.84 -17.14
C PRO A 262 -1.11 2.09 -16.76
#